data_AF-A0A6C0KEQ7-F1
#
_entry.id   AF-A0A6C0KEQ7-F1
#
_cell.length_a   1.000
_cell.length_b   1.000
_cell.length_c   1.000
_cell.angle_alpha   90.00
_cell.angle_beta   90.00
_cell.angle_gamma   90.00
#
_symmetry.space_group_name_H-M   'P 1'
#
loop_
_entity.id
_entity.type
_entity.pdbx_description
1 polymer ?
#
loop_
_entity_poly.entity_id
_entity_poly.type
_entity_poly.pdbx_seq_one_letter_code
_entity_poly.pdbx_strand_id
1 'polypeptide(L)'
;MDYGRIITRPSLYRKYKVFPDGRVVNILTGHFLTYDYNSKGYARVKLYNDGQSTKLFVHRLVLYNFVGLPPPNKPEADHIDRDITNNNLSNLRWASRQENYQNRHGMRSDRPTLPSGVWITTTKRTY
;
A
#
# COMPACT_ATOMS: atom_id res chain seq x y z
N MET A 1 -6.99 1.72 30.96
CA MET A 1 -6.08 1.96 29.82
C MET A 1 -6.80 1.46 28.58
N ASP A 2 -7.41 2.40 27.87
CA ASP A 2 -8.36 2.13 26.79
C ASP A 2 -7.59 1.75 25.52
N TYR A 3 -7.49 0.45 25.23
CA TYR A 3 -6.96 -0.05 23.95
C TYR A 3 -8.04 0.07 22.87
N GLY A 4 -8.53 1.29 22.67
CA GLY A 4 -9.43 1.66 21.59
C GLY A 4 -8.69 1.62 20.25
N ARG A 5 -8.64 0.45 19.61
CA ARG A 5 -8.43 0.34 18.16
C ARG A 5 -9.34 -0.73 17.61
N ILE A 6 -10.42 -0.26 16.97
CA ILE A 6 -11.32 -1.05 16.14
C ILE A 6 -10.46 -1.76 15.08
N ILE A 7 -10.18 -3.03 15.33
CA ILE A 7 -9.69 -3.97 14.33
C ILE A 7 -10.82 -4.03 13.31
N THR A 8 -10.57 -3.52 12.10
CA THR A 8 -11.60 -3.37 11.07
C THR A 8 -12.10 -4.75 10.71
N ARG A 9 -13.17 -5.20 11.36
CA ARG A 9 -13.81 -6.48 11.07
C ARG A 9 -14.41 -6.34 9.66
N PRO A 10 -14.03 -7.19 8.69
CA PRO A 10 -14.65 -7.22 7.37
C PRO A 10 -16.19 -7.34 7.45
N SER A 11 -16.71 -7.88 8.55
CA SER A 11 -18.14 -8.03 8.83
C SER A 11 -18.90 -6.77 9.25
N LEU A 12 -18.23 -5.64 9.56
CA LEU A 12 -18.90 -4.41 10.00
C LEU A 12 -19.54 -3.61 8.87
N TYR A 13 -19.12 -3.82 7.62
CA TYR A 13 -19.55 -3.02 6.47
C TYR A 13 -20.33 -3.85 5.45
N ARG A 14 -21.30 -4.68 5.90
CA ARG A 14 -22.10 -5.58 5.05
C ARG A 14 -22.80 -4.90 3.86
N LYS A 15 -23.03 -3.59 3.95
CA LYS A 15 -23.65 -2.76 2.89
C LYS A 15 -22.70 -2.48 1.72
N TYR A 16 -21.42 -2.80 1.84
CA TYR A 16 -20.41 -2.50 0.85
C TYR A 16 -19.72 -3.77 0.37
N LYS A 17 -19.52 -3.85 -0.94
CA LYS A 17 -18.73 -4.90 -1.58
C LYS A 17 -17.46 -4.29 -2.16
N VAL A 18 -16.35 -4.96 -1.92
CA VAL A 18 -15.01 -4.57 -2.37
C VAL A 18 -14.62 -5.52 -3.48
N PHE A 19 -14.02 -4.98 -4.54
CA PHE A 19 -13.53 -5.74 -5.68
C PHE A 19 -12.00 -5.85 -5.65
N PRO A 20 -11.41 -6.88 -6.26
CA PRO A 20 -9.95 -7.06 -6.30
C PRO A 20 -9.20 -5.92 -6.97
N ASP A 21 -9.83 -5.18 -7.88
CA ASP A 21 -9.24 -4.02 -8.56
C ASP A 21 -9.29 -2.72 -7.73
N GLY A 22 -9.78 -2.80 -6.49
CA GLY A 22 -9.92 -1.65 -5.61
C GLY A 22 -11.24 -0.90 -5.77
N ARG A 23 -12.19 -1.38 -6.59
CA ARG A 23 -13.55 -0.80 -6.63
C ARG A 23 -14.35 -1.10 -5.37
N VAL A 24 -15.14 -0.14 -4.92
CA VAL A 24 -16.08 -0.33 -3.80
C VAL A 24 -17.46 0.10 -4.23
N VAL A 25 -18.45 -0.77 -4.03
CA VAL A 25 -19.86 -0.52 -4.35
C VAL A 25 -20.71 -0.62 -3.10
N ASN A 26 -21.70 0.24 -2.97
CA ASN A 26 -22.77 0.07 -2.00
C ASN A 26 -23.79 -0.91 -2.60
N ILE A 27 -23.91 -2.11 -2.03
CA ILE A 27 -24.79 -3.14 -2.59
C ILE A 27 -26.27 -2.84 -2.37
N LEU A 28 -26.62 -1.95 -1.43
CA LEU A 28 -28.01 -1.55 -1.20
C LEU A 28 -28.49 -0.55 -2.24
N THR A 29 -27.60 0.36 -2.66
CA THR A 29 -27.95 1.44 -3.61
C THR A 29 -27.46 1.16 -5.03
N GLY A 30 -26.56 0.19 -5.22
CA GLY A 30 -25.93 -0.13 -6.50
C GLY A 30 -24.85 0.87 -6.95
N HIS A 31 -24.61 1.94 -6.18
CA HIS A 31 -23.67 2.99 -6.57
C HIS A 31 -22.22 2.66 -6.17
N PHE A 32 -21.29 2.89 -7.11
CA PHE A 32 -19.86 2.90 -6.81
C PHE A 32 -19.51 4.11 -5.95
N LEU A 33 -18.65 3.90 -4.97
CA LEU A 33 -18.20 4.96 -4.08
C LEU A 33 -17.13 5.80 -4.78
N THR A 34 -17.17 7.11 -4.52
CA THR A 34 -16.13 8.03 -4.95
C THR A 34 -14.95 8.01 -3.97
N TYR A 35 -13.75 8.30 -4.50
CA TYR A 35 -12.52 8.27 -3.72
C TYR A 35 -12.05 9.68 -3.39
N ASP A 36 -11.61 9.85 -2.15
CA ASP A 36 -10.81 11.00 -1.76
C ASP A 36 -9.36 10.59 -1.54
N TYR A 37 -8.43 11.49 -1.85
CA TYR A 37 -7.00 11.21 -1.69
C TYR A 37 -6.49 11.88 -0.42
N ASN A 38 -5.53 11.27 0.27
CA ASN A 38 -4.82 11.96 1.35
C ASN A 38 -3.73 12.87 0.78
N SER A 39 -3.05 13.64 1.65
CA SER A 39 -1.95 14.52 1.24
C SER A 39 -0.75 13.79 0.60
N LYS A 40 -0.69 12.46 0.74
CA LYS A 40 0.34 11.61 0.14
C LYS A 40 -0.15 10.90 -1.13
N GLY A 41 -1.37 11.17 -1.59
CA GLY A 41 -1.95 10.58 -2.81
C GLY A 41 -2.60 9.19 -2.65
N TYR A 42 -2.75 8.67 -1.43
CA TYR A 42 -3.45 7.39 -1.23
C TYR A 42 -4.95 7.54 -1.34
N ALA A 43 -5.58 6.69 -2.14
CA ALA A 43 -7.02 6.60 -2.28
C ALA A 43 -7.69 6.12 -0.97
N ARG A 44 -8.78 6.79 -0.62
CA ARG A 44 -9.63 6.50 0.54
C ARG A 44 -11.10 6.49 0.13
N VAL A 45 -11.87 5.67 0.83
CA VAL A 45 -13.34 5.63 0.75
C VAL A 45 -13.94 5.98 2.09
N LYS A 46 -15.08 6.66 2.06
CA LYS A 46 -15.89 6.93 3.25
C LYS A 46 -17.00 5.88 3.35
N LEU A 47 -16.92 5.02 4.35
CA LEU A 47 -17.95 4.01 4.61
C LEU A 47 -18.83 4.47 5.78
N TYR A 48 -20.13 4.22 5.67
CA TYR A 48 -21.10 4.53 6.71
C TYR A 48 -21.63 3.25 7.35
N ASN A 49 -21.57 3.17 8.68
CA ASN A 49 -22.18 2.11 9.47
C ASN A 49 -22.85 2.70 10.73
N ASP A 50 -24.10 2.34 10.98
CA ASP A 50 -24.89 2.75 12.16
C ASP A 50 -24.79 4.24 12.51
N GLY A 51 -24.98 5.11 11.50
CA GLY A 51 -24.93 6.56 11.65
C GLY A 51 -23.52 7.15 11.77
N GLN A 52 -22.49 6.32 11.91
CA GLN A 52 -21.09 6.74 11.94
C GLN A 52 -20.43 6.58 10.57
N SER A 53 -19.52 7.50 10.24
CA SER A 53 -18.75 7.44 9.01
C SER A 53 -17.27 7.27 9.31
N THR A 54 -16.61 6.38 8.60
CA THR A 54 -15.17 6.12 8.74
C THR A 54 -14.50 6.21 7.39
N LYS A 55 -13.37 6.92 7.32
CA LYS A 55 -12.52 6.93 6.12
C LYS A 55 -11.52 5.78 6.20
N LEU A 56 -11.49 4.93 5.18
CA LEU A 56 -10.59 3.79 5.07
C LEU A 56 -9.76 3.87 3.80
N PHE A 57 -8.51 3.40 3.86
CA PHE A 57 -7.66 3.31 2.69
C PHE A 57 -8.06 2.15 1.80
N VAL A 58 -8.15 2.38 0.49
CA VAL A 58 -8.61 1.39 -0.48
C VAL A 58 -7.67 0.17 -0.51
N HIS A 59 -6.36 0.37 -0.63
CA HIS A 59 -5.39 -0.72 -0.63
C HIS A 59 -5.46 -1.62 0.61
N ARG A 60 -5.67 -1.05 1.82
CA ARG A 60 -5.87 -1.85 3.03
C ARG A 60 -7.19 -2.60 3.00
N LEU A 61 -8.25 -1.95 2.54
CA LEU A 61 -9.57 -2.57 2.43
C LEU A 61 -9.56 -3.79 1.50
N VAL A 62 -8.85 -3.69 0.37
CA VAL A 62 -8.64 -4.81 -0.57
C VAL A 62 -7.88 -5.95 0.13
N LEU A 63 -6.73 -5.67 0.75
CA LEU A 63 -5.95 -6.70 1.45
C LEU A 63 -6.77 -7.37 2.57
N TYR A 64 -7.50 -6.61 3.37
CA TYR A 64 -8.34 -7.18 4.42
C TYR A 64 -9.44 -8.09 3.89
N ASN A 65 -10.00 -7.81 2.71
CA ASN A 65 -11.10 -8.59 2.15
C ASN A 65 -10.62 -9.90 1.50
N PHE A 66 -9.49 -9.87 0.81
CA PHE A 66 -9.02 -11.00 0.00
C PHE A 66 -7.83 -11.76 0.59
N VAL A 67 -7.00 -11.11 1.41
CA VAL A 67 -5.84 -11.71 2.07
C VAL A 67 -6.09 -11.93 3.57
N GLY A 68 -6.88 -11.04 4.18
CA GLY A 68 -7.18 -11.07 5.61
C GLY A 68 -6.32 -10.11 6.43
N LEU A 69 -6.26 -10.35 7.74
CA LEU A 69 -5.49 -9.50 8.66
C LEU A 69 -3.98 -9.61 8.38
N PRO A 70 -3.22 -8.51 8.56
CA PRO A 70 -1.78 -8.54 8.42
C PRO A 70 -1.18 -9.51 9.46
N PRO A 71 -0.14 -10.28 9.08
CA PRO A 71 0.62 -11.02 10.07
C PRO A 71 1.37 -10.03 10.98
N PRO A 72 1.65 -10.38 12.25
CA PRO A 72 2.19 -9.44 13.24
C PRO A 72 3.49 -8.74 12.84
N ASN A 73 4.33 -9.43 12.05
CA ASN A 73 5.61 -8.92 11.55
C ASN A 73 5.48 -8.08 10.27
N LYS A 74 4.31 -8.07 9.61
CA LYS A 74 4.06 -7.33 8.36
C LYS A 74 2.80 -6.47 8.45
N PRO A 75 2.77 -5.45 9.32
CA PRO A 75 1.59 -4.64 9.56
C PRO A 75 1.30 -3.60 8.47
N GLU A 76 2.23 -3.36 7.54
CA GLU A 76 2.09 -2.33 6.51
C GLU A 76 1.55 -2.90 5.21
N ALA A 77 0.68 -2.15 4.54
CA ALA A 77 0.28 -2.47 3.19
C ALA A 77 1.23 -1.78 2.20
N ASP A 78 1.80 -2.54 1.29
CA ASP A 78 2.81 -2.10 0.33
C ASP A 78 2.32 -2.34 -1.11
N HIS A 79 2.59 -1.36 -1.98
CA HIS A 79 2.33 -1.41 -3.41
C HIS A 79 3.59 -1.92 -4.11
N ILE A 80 3.53 -3.12 -4.70
CA ILE A 80 4.70 -3.81 -5.26
C ILE A 80 5.36 -2.96 -6.36
N ASP A 81 4.56 -2.37 -7.24
CA ASP A 81 5.01 -1.48 -8.32
C ASP A 81 5.37 -0.05 -7.87
N ARG A 82 5.14 0.29 -6.59
CA ARG A 82 5.32 1.62 -5.98
C ARG A 82 4.35 2.69 -6.49
N ASP A 83 3.39 2.32 -7.33
CA ASP A 83 2.28 3.17 -7.74
C ASP A 83 1.12 3.05 -6.74
N ILE A 84 0.98 4.08 -5.91
CA ILE A 84 -0.07 4.16 -4.89
C ILE A 84 -1.50 4.25 -5.46
N THR A 85 -1.63 4.54 -6.75
CA THR A 85 -2.92 4.60 -7.45
C THR A 85 -3.38 3.23 -7.93
N ASN A 86 -2.44 2.29 -8.14
CA ASN A 86 -2.73 0.92 -8.53
C ASN A 86 -3.15 0.06 -7.33
N ASN A 87 -4.44 0.11 -7.00
CA ASN A 87 -5.03 -0.61 -5.86
C ASN A 87 -5.45 -2.06 -6.19
N ASN A 88 -4.92 -2.65 -7.26
CA ASN A 88 -5.23 -4.03 -7.61
C ASN A 88 -4.62 -5.00 -6.60
N LEU A 89 -5.38 -6.02 -6.18
CA LEU A 89 -4.96 -7.07 -5.25
C LEU A 89 -3.62 -7.69 -5.64
N SER A 90 -3.38 -7.92 -6.94
CA SER A 90 -2.11 -8.50 -7.42
C SER A 90 -0.91 -7.57 -7.21
N ASN A 91 -1.14 -6.27 -7.04
CA ASN A 91 -0.13 -5.26 -6.77
C ASN A 91 0.04 -4.96 -5.28
N LEU A 92 -0.74 -5.58 -4.40
CA LEU A 92 -0.75 -5.29 -2.98
C LEU A 92 -0.20 -6.46 -2.16
N ARG A 93 0.56 -6.15 -1.10
CA ARG A 93 1.01 -7.14 -0.13
C ARG A 93 1.09 -6.56 1.28
N TRP A 94 1.01 -7.45 2.26
CA TRP A 94 1.46 -7.14 3.62
C TRP A 94 3.00 -7.16 3.65
N ALA A 95 3.58 -6.13 4.22
CA ALA A 95 5.02 -5.92 4.34
C ALA A 95 5.37 -5.44 5.76
N SER A 96 6.58 -5.77 6.19
CA SER A 96 7.22 -5.11 7.33
C SER A 96 7.55 -3.67 6.98
N ARG A 97 7.78 -2.85 8.01
CA ARG A 97 8.22 -1.46 7.82
C ARG A 97 9.52 -1.38 7.00
N GLN A 98 10.43 -2.33 7.19
CA GLN A 98 11.69 -2.40 6.46
C GLN A 98 11.47 -2.77 5.00
N GLU A 99 10.66 -3.79 4.71
CA GLU A 99 10.32 -4.18 3.33
C GLU A 99 9.65 -3.03 2.55
N ASN A 100 8.67 -2.34 3.16
CA ASN A 100 8.01 -1.17 2.53
C ASN A 100 9.00 -0.01 2.32
N TYR A 101 9.90 0.24 3.26
CA TYR A 101 10.95 1.26 3.11
C TYR A 101 11.93 0.89 1.98
N GLN A 102 12.39 -0.35 1.94
CA GLN A 102 13.25 -0.87 0.88
C GLN A 102 12.54 -0.84 -0.46
N ASN A 103 11.23 -1.10 -0.52
CA ASN A 103 10.51 -0.97 -1.76
C ASN A 103 10.49 0.50 -2.24
N ARG A 104 10.22 1.47 -1.36
CA ARG A 104 10.20 2.89 -1.76
C ARG A 104 11.57 3.47 -2.15
N HIS A 105 12.63 3.01 -1.50
CA HIS A 105 13.97 3.60 -1.63
C HIS A 105 14.99 2.68 -2.33
N GLY A 106 14.62 1.42 -2.57
CA GLY A 106 15.46 0.37 -3.13
C GLY A 106 15.42 0.36 -4.65
N MET A 107 16.10 1.32 -5.23
CA MET A 107 17.08 1.09 -6.29
C MET A 107 17.97 2.33 -6.29
N ARG A 108 18.85 2.43 -5.28
CA ARG A 108 20.17 2.95 -5.59
C ARG A 108 20.86 1.79 -6.29
N SER A 109 20.71 1.75 -7.61
CA SER A 109 21.47 0.88 -8.50
C SER A 109 22.89 0.74 -7.94
N ASP A 110 23.36 -0.50 -7.91
CA ASP A 110 24.77 -0.85 -7.81
C ASP A 110 25.62 0.28 -8.41
N ARG A 111 26.18 1.14 -7.54
CA ARG A 111 27.43 1.77 -7.92
C ARG A 111 28.40 0.60 -7.89
N PRO A 112 29.00 0.18 -9.02
CA PRO A 112 30.05 -0.82 -8.95
C PRO A 112 31.07 -0.29 -7.96
N THR A 113 31.15 -0.89 -6.78
CA THR A 113 32.23 -0.60 -5.86
C THR A 113 33.46 -1.14 -6.53
N LEU A 114 34.29 -0.23 -7.05
CA LEU A 114 35.64 -0.58 -7.46
C LEU A 114 36.29 -1.28 -6.25
N PRO A 115 36.90 -2.47 -6.42
CA PRO A 115 37.61 -3.11 -5.33
C PRO A 115 38.67 -2.15 -4.79
N SER A 116 38.70 -2.00 -3.47
CA SER A 116 39.66 -1.18 -2.74
C SER A 116 41.09 -1.63 -3.10
N GLY A 117 41.72 -0.91 -4.04
CA GLY A 117 43.05 -1.25 -4.57
C GLY A 117 43.29 -0.87 -6.04
N VAL A 118 42.27 -0.49 -6.81
CA VAL A 118 42.46 -0.12 -8.23
C VAL A 118 42.72 1.38 -8.38
N TRP A 119 43.98 1.75 -8.60
CA TRP A 119 44.37 3.06 -9.09
C TRP A 119 44.17 3.11 -10.61
N ILE A 120 43.28 3.98 -11.10
CA ILE A 120 43.23 4.30 -12.53
C ILE A 120 44.39 5.25 -12.86
N THR A 121 45.45 4.72 -13.45
CA THR A 121 46.50 5.56 -14.05
C THR A 121 45.96 6.11 -15.37
N THR A 122 45.53 7.38 -15.36
CA THR A 122 45.23 8.11 -16.60
C THR A 122 46.52 8.30 -17.37
N THR A 123 46.82 7.42 -18.32
CA THR A 123 47.73 7.73 -19.42
C THR A 123 46.88 8.20 -20.59
N LYS A 124 46.73 9.51 -20.74
CA LYS A 124 46.45 10.09 -22.06
C LYS A 124 47.79 10.48 -22.67
N ARG A 125 48.27 9.65 -23.60
CA ARG A 125 49.34 10.03 -24.54
C ARG A 125 48.70 10.33 -25.89
N THR A 126 48.97 11.54 -26.36
CA THR A 126 49.10 12.02 -27.76
C THR A 126 48.02 11.72 -28.80
N TYR A 127 47.55 12.79 -29.44
CA TYR A 127 48.07 13.16 -30.76
C TYR A 127 48.64 14.58 -30.70
#